data_AF-A0A7D5TDW4-F1
#
_entry.id   AF-A0A7D5TDW4-F1
#
_cell.length_a   1.000
_cell.length_b   1.000
_cell.length_c   1.000
_cell.angle_alpha   90.00
_cell.angle_beta   90.00
_cell.angle_gamma   90.00
#
_symmetry.space_group_name_H-M   'P 1'
#
loop_
_entity.id
_entity.type
_entity.pdbx_description
1 polymer ?
#
loop_
_entity_poly.entity_id
_entity_poly.type
_entity_poly.pdbx_seq_one_letter_code
_entity_poly.pdbx_strand_id
1 'polypeptide(L)'
;MIVGPRVEFSVDHYPRIRVWDPAAGHDRYLYLHRLTAFAHGEIDDLWTDLEVHHEDHDRWNNQPGNLEAREPEPHADYHLNGGALP
;
A
#
# COMPACT_ATOMS: atom_id res chain seq x y z
N MET A 1 21.79 -0.91 -17.67
CA MET A 1 21.18 -1.88 -16.75
C MET A 1 19.78 -1.37 -16.44
N ILE A 2 18.73 -2.03 -16.93
CA ILE A 2 17.36 -1.68 -16.53
C ILE A 2 17.06 -2.60 -15.35
N VAL A 3 17.07 -2.04 -14.13
CA VAL A 3 16.50 -2.71 -12.96
C VAL A 3 15.04 -2.28 -12.95
N GLY A 4 14.18 -3.10 -13.55
CA GLY A 4 12.75 -2.83 -13.64
C GLY A 4 12.01 -3.15 -12.33
N PRO A 5 10.77 -2.69 -12.19
CA PRO A 5 9.95 -3.01 -11.03
C PRO A 5 9.76 -4.52 -10.89
N ARG A 6 9.97 -5.05 -9.68
CA ARG A 6 9.66 -6.46 -9.35
C ARG A 6 8.30 -6.51 -8.69
N VAL A 7 7.35 -7.20 -9.30
CA VAL A 7 6.05 -7.49 -8.67
C VAL A 7 6.22 -8.69 -7.75
N GLU A 8 5.81 -8.54 -6.50
CA GLU A 8 5.84 -9.57 -5.47
C GLU A 8 4.41 -9.94 -5.07
N PHE A 9 4.12 -11.24 -5.18
CA PHE A 9 2.86 -11.82 -4.73
C PHE A 9 3.13 -12.65 -3.48
N SER A 10 2.31 -12.44 -2.44
CA SER A 10 2.30 -13.25 -1.24
C SER A 10 0.85 -13.62 -0.95
N VAL A 11 0.61 -14.85 -0.51
CA VAL A 11 -0.72 -15.27 -0.04
C VAL A 11 -1.01 -14.68 1.34
N ASP A 12 0.03 -14.28 2.08
CA ASP A 12 -0.09 -13.78 3.45
C ASP A 12 -0.07 -12.25 3.53
N HIS A 13 0.39 -11.56 2.48
CA HIS A 13 0.54 -10.11 2.45
C HIS A 13 -0.20 -9.49 1.26
N TYR A 14 -0.45 -8.18 1.32
CA TYR A 14 -0.97 -7.44 0.18
C TYR A 14 -0.01 -7.53 -1.03
N PRO A 15 -0.54 -7.67 -2.25
CA PRO A 15 0.26 -7.59 -3.47
C PRO A 15 1.01 -6.25 -3.55
N ARG A 16 2.29 -6.29 -3.90
CA ARG A 16 3.15 -5.11 -3.91
C ARG A 16 4.17 -5.12 -5.04
N ILE A 17 4.59 -3.92 -5.44
CA ILE A 17 5.62 -3.68 -6.46
C ILE A 17 6.80 -3.04 -5.76
N ARG A 18 7.99 -3.60 -5.95
CA ARG A 18 9.23 -2.94 -5.56
C ARG A 18 9.57 -1.86 -6.58
N VAL A 19 9.66 -0.60 -6.14
CA VAL A 19 9.93 0.58 -6.97
C VAL A 19 11.12 1.35 -6.41
N TRP A 20 11.98 1.88 -7.28
CA TRP A 20 13.04 2.80 -6.85
C TRP A 20 12.44 4.17 -6.56
N ASP A 21 12.63 4.68 -5.33
CA ASP A 21 12.23 6.03 -4.93
C ASP A 21 13.47 6.95 -4.92
N PRO A 22 13.62 7.87 -5.88
CA PRO A 22 14.78 8.75 -5.93
C PRO A 22 14.81 9.78 -4.79
N ALA A 23 13.66 10.12 -4.19
CA ALA A 23 13.60 11.03 -3.05
C ALA A 23 14.07 10.34 -1.77
N ALA A 24 13.74 9.05 -1.62
CA ALA A 24 14.19 8.24 -0.49
C ALA A 24 15.60 7.63 -0.68
N GLY A 25 16.09 7.58 -1.93
CA GLY A 25 17.42 7.03 -2.26
C GLY A 25 17.54 5.51 -2.12
N HIS A 26 16.42 4.79 -2.08
CA HIS A 26 16.37 3.32 -1.98
C HIS A 26 15.08 2.75 -2.59
N ASP A 27 15.02 1.43 -2.74
CA ASP A 27 13.80 0.72 -3.16
C ASP A 27 12.73 0.76 -2.07
N ARG A 28 11.49 1.12 -2.43
CA ARG A 28 10.30 1.03 -1.59
C ARG A 28 9.32 0.00 -2.14
N TYR A 29 8.40 -0.47 -1.30
CA TYR A 29 7.28 -1.29 -1.73
C TYR A 29 6.02 -0.45 -1.88
N LEU A 30 5.45 -0.45 -3.07
CA LEU A 30 4.15 0.14 -3.37
C LEU A 30 3.09 -0.95 -3.40
N TYR A 31 2.09 -0.88 -2.54
CA TYR A 31 0.95 -1.80 -2.57
C TYR A 31 0.05 -1.53 -3.78
N LEU A 32 -0.46 -2.59 -4.43
CA LEU A 32 -1.29 -2.46 -5.62
C LEU A 32 -2.61 -1.70 -5.35
N HIS A 33 -3.20 -1.88 -4.17
CA HIS A 33 -4.41 -1.17 -3.79
C HIS A 33 -4.16 0.34 -3.68
N ARG A 34 -3.00 0.78 -3.17
CA ARG A 34 -2.62 2.20 -3.12
C ARG A 34 -2.43 2.79 -4.50
N LEU A 35 -1.78 2.06 -5.41
CA LEU A 35 -1.64 2.50 -6.79
C LEU A 35 -3.00 2.70 -7.46
N THR A 36 -3.95 1.81 -7.18
CA THR A 36 -5.31 1.89 -7.73
C THR A 36 -6.09 3.05 -7.10
N ALA A 37 -6.03 3.20 -5.79
CA ALA A 37 -6.62 4.34 -5.07
C ALA A 37 -6.11 5.69 -5.61
N PHE A 38 -4.80 5.83 -5.83
CA PHE A 38 -4.21 7.03 -6.44
C PHE A 38 -4.71 7.25 -7.86
N ALA A 39 -4.71 6.22 -8.71
CA ALA A 39 -5.17 6.32 -10.09
C ALA A 39 -6.64 6.75 -10.23
N HIS A 40 -7.46 6.49 -9.19
CA HIS A 40 -8.88 6.84 -9.14
C HIS A 40 -9.19 8.06 -8.27
N GLY A 41 -8.19 8.72 -7.70
CA GLY A 41 -8.34 9.98 -6.95
C GLY A 41 -8.80 9.81 -5.50
N GLU A 42 -8.74 8.61 -4.94
CA GLU A 42 -9.03 8.34 -3.52
C GLU A 42 -7.90 8.85 -2.62
N ILE A 43 -6.66 8.83 -3.11
CA ILE A 43 -5.49 9.51 -2.51
C ILE A 43 -4.79 10.36 -3.57
N ASP A 44 -4.12 11.43 -3.15
CA ASP A 44 -3.40 12.36 -4.03
C ASP A 44 -1.87 12.20 -3.99
N ASP A 45 -1.36 11.38 -3.08
CA ASP A 45 0.05 10.97 -3.00
C ASP A 45 0.15 9.46 -2.71
N LEU A 46 0.95 8.72 -3.48
CA LEU A 46 1.23 7.30 -3.25
C LEU A 46 1.88 7.04 -1.88
N TRP A 47 2.52 8.05 -1.30
CA TRP A 47 3.23 8.00 -0.04
C TRP A 47 2.54 8.79 1.09
N THR A 48 1.28 9.19 0.90
CA THR A 48 0.47 9.81 1.95
C THR A 48 0.41 8.96 3.22
N ASP A 49 0.26 9.62 4.36
CA ASP A 49 0.07 8.97 5.65
C ASP A 49 -1.30 8.28 5.76
N LEU A 50 -2.27 8.59 4.87
CA LEU A 50 -3.55 7.88 4.85
C LEU A 50 -3.37 6.38 4.59
N GLU A 51 -4.14 5.57 5.29
CA GLU A 51 -4.29 4.15 5.04
C GLU A 51 -5.37 3.90 4.01
N VAL A 52 -5.16 2.93 3.10
CA VAL A 52 -6.16 2.53 2.11
C VAL A 52 -6.70 1.16 2.50
N HIS A 53 -8.01 1.10 2.73
CA HIS A 53 -8.71 -0.08 3.23
C HIS A 53 -9.58 -0.70 2.15
N HIS A 54 -9.72 -2.03 2.19
CA HIS A 54 -10.71 -2.77 1.39
C HIS A 54 -12.01 -2.89 2.19
N GLU A 55 -13.12 -2.38 1.66
CA GLU A 55 -14.43 -2.44 2.36
C GLU A 55 -14.92 -3.88 2.57
N ASP A 56 -14.69 -4.75 1.59
CA ASP A 56 -15.11 -6.16 1.63
C ASP A 56 -14.10 -7.10 2.31
N HIS A 57 -12.98 -6.57 2.81
CA HIS A 57 -11.84 -7.32 3.34
C HIS A 57 -11.15 -8.28 2.35
N ASP A 58 -11.50 -8.26 1.06
CA ASP A 58 -10.79 -9.00 0.02
C ASP A 58 -9.64 -8.16 -0.54
N ARG A 59 -8.42 -8.46 -0.06
CA ARG A 59 -7.16 -7.85 -0.50
C ARG A 59 -6.87 -7.91 -2.00
N TRP A 60 -7.58 -8.74 -2.77
CA TRP A 60 -7.45 -8.83 -4.22
C TRP A 60 -8.45 -7.95 -4.98
N ASN A 61 -9.54 -7.52 -4.34
CA ASN A 61 -10.58 -6.70 -4.95
C ASN A 61 -10.21 -5.22 -4.96
N ASN A 62 -9.45 -4.78 -5.95
CA ASN A 62 -9.03 -3.38 -6.10
C ASN A 62 -10.02 -2.52 -6.91
N GLN A 63 -11.30 -2.88 -6.95
CA GLN A 63 -12.30 -2.02 -7.60
C GLN A 63 -12.34 -0.65 -6.91
N PRO A 64 -12.50 0.47 -7.65
CA PRO A 64 -12.45 1.81 -7.05
C PRO A 64 -13.45 2.02 -5.92
N GLY A 65 -14.68 1.48 -6.06
CA GLY A 65 -15.71 1.56 -5.02
C GLY A 65 -15.54 0.58 -3.86
N ASN A 66 -14.41 -0.15 -3.79
CA ASN A 66 -14.08 -1.04 -2.68
C ASN A 66 -12.85 -0.54 -1.89
N LEU A 67 -12.28 0.61 -2.29
CA LEU A 67 -11.10 1.20 -1.66
C LEU A 67 -11.49 2.51 -0.99
N GLU A 68 -11.09 2.68 0.26
CA GLU A 68 -11.37 3.88 1.03
C GLU A 68 -10.09 4.36 1.73
N ALA A 69 -9.77 5.64 1.58
CA ALA A 69 -8.67 6.27 2.31
C ALA A 69 -9.15 6.77 3.67
N ARG A 70 -8.42 6.40 4.73
CA ARG A 70 -8.72 6.78 6.10
C ARG A 70 -7.46 7.26 6.81
N GLU A 71 -7.64 8.11 7.81
CA GLU A 71 -6.55 8.44 8.73
C GLU A 71 -6.06 7.17 9.43
N PRO A 72 -4.75 7.03 9.67
CA PRO A 72 -4.22 5.90 10.42
C PRO A 72 -4.92 5.75 11.77
N GLU A 73 -5.39 4.55 12.08
CA GLU A 73 -5.69 4.26 13.48
C GLU A 73 -4.37 4.36 14.27
N PRO A 74 -4.39 4.80 15.55
CA PRO A 74 -3.19 4.80 16.42
C PRO A 74 -2.47 3.44 16.52
N HIS A 75 -3.06 2.39 15.95
CA HIS A 75 -2.62 1.00 15.93
C HIS A 75 -1.88 0.61 14.62
N ALA A 76 -1.67 1.52 13.68
CA ALA A 76 -1.03 1.28 12.37
C ALA A 76 0.38 0.66 12.45
N ASP A 77 1.14 0.98 13.51
CA ASP A 77 2.50 0.46 13.70
C ASP A 77 2.53 -1.07 13.96
N TYR A 78 1.41 -1.63 14.47
CA TYR A 78 1.23 -3.07 14.66
C TYR A 78 1.24 -3.83 13.32
N HIS A 79 0.54 -3.30 12.32
CA HIS A 79 0.37 -3.97 11.02
C HIS A 79 1.58 -3.81 10.10
N LEU A 80 2.36 -2.74 10.25
CA LEU A 80 3.51 -2.45 9.39
C LEU A 80 4.81 -3.06 9.91
N ASN A 81 5.01 -3.13 11.23
CA ASN A 81 6.30 -3.52 11.84
C ASN A 81 6.22 -4.68 12.86
N GLY A 82 5.03 -5.23 13.14
CA GLY A 82 4.87 -6.40 14.02
C GLY A 82 5.18 -6.14 15.50
N GLY A 83 4.99 -4.91 16.00
CA GLY A 83 5.19 -4.56 17.40
C GLY A 83 4.17 -5.21 18.34
N ALA A 84 4.57 -5.53 19.58
CA ALA A 84 3.66 -6.04 20.61
C ALA A 84 2.89 -4.89 21.30
N LEU A 85 1.62 -5.14 21.64
CA LEU A 85 0.79 -4.20 22.41
C LEU A 85 1.14 -4.23 23.90
N PRO A 86 0.98 -3.09 24.63
CA PRO A 86 0.94 -3.09 26.09
C PRO A 86 -0.32 -3.80 26.63
#